data_AF-A0A0R1M4Z8-F1
#
_entry.id   AF-A0A0R1M4Z8-F1
#
_cell.length_a   1.000
_cell.length_b   1.000
_cell.length_c   1.000
_cell.angle_alpha   90.00
_cell.angle_beta   90.00
_cell.angle_gamma   90.00
#
_symmetry.space_group_name_H-M   'P 1'
#
loop_
_entity.id
_entity.type
_entity.pdbx_description
1 polymer ?
#
loop_
_entity_poly.entity_id
_entity_poly.type
_entity_poly.pdbx_seq_one_letter_code
_entity_poly.pdbx_strand_id
1 'polypeptide(L)'
;MLINILMIVFILLTFFIGGFFLTHTNKAFLVFHPESNRNLAGIVKFGGWSLIIIGVVACVATVMQNNVFISMTLLVAVLDIVAVQLMLVHFFPKNQ
;
A
#
# COMPACT_ATOMS: atom_id res chain seq x y z
N MET A 1 -3.74 -2.97 24.83
CA MET A 1 -5.07 -2.54 24.32
C MET A 1 -4.97 -1.47 23.23
N LEU A 2 -4.24 -0.36 23.42
CA LEU A 2 -4.12 0.69 22.38
C LEU A 2 -3.41 0.22 21.10
N ILE A 3 -2.29 -0.50 21.23
CA ILE A 3 -1.52 -1.03 20.08
C ILE A 3 -2.38 -1.92 19.19
N ASN A 4 -3.21 -2.80 19.77
CA ASN A 4 -4.08 -3.69 18.99
C ASN A 4 -5.13 -2.91 18.19
N ILE A 5 -5.72 -1.85 18.77
CA ILE A 5 -6.68 -0.98 18.07
C ILE A 5 -5.99 -0.29 16.89
N LEU A 6 -4.81 0.29 17.12
CA LEU A 6 -4.02 0.93 16.07
C LEU A 6 -3.64 -0.05 14.96
N MET A 7 -3.28 -1.28 15.31
CA MET A 7 -2.96 -2.33 14.33
C MET A 7 -4.18 -2.73 13.52
N ILE A 8 -5.36 -2.87 14.14
CA ILE A 8 -6.60 -3.17 13.40
C ILE A 8 -6.90 -2.06 12.39
N VAL A 9 -6.81 -0.79 12.80
CA VAL A 9 -7.00 0.35 11.90
C VAL A 9 -5.97 0.33 10.78
N PHE A 10 -4.70 0.11 11.10
CA PHE A 10 -3.62 0.01 10.12
C PHE A 10 -3.87 -1.11 9.10
N ILE A 11 -4.27 -2.29 9.55
CA ILE A 11 -4.58 -3.44 8.70
C ILE A 11 -5.74 -3.10 7.75
N LEU A 12 -6.84 -2.55 8.27
CA LEU A 12 -7.99 -2.17 7.47
C LEU A 12 -7.64 -1.11 6.41
N LEU A 13 -6.88 -0.08 6.80
CA LEU A 13 -6.41 0.95 5.86
C LEU A 13 -5.49 0.36 4.78
N THR A 14 -4.57 -0.50 5.18
CA THR A 14 -3.62 -1.14 4.25
C THR A 14 -4.35 -2.01 3.24
N PHE A 15 -5.32 -2.82 3.69
CA PHE A 15 -6.16 -3.61 2.79
C PHE A 15 -7.04 -2.73 1.89
N PHE A 16 -7.61 -1.65 2.44
CA PHE A 16 -8.43 -0.73 1.67
C PHE A 16 -7.63 -0.06 0.56
N ILE A 17 -6.43 0.47 0.85
CA ILE A 17 -5.56 1.13 -0.13
C ILE A 17 -5.05 0.11 -1.15
N GLY A 18 -4.60 -1.07 -0.71
CA GLY A 18 -4.16 -2.14 -1.61
C GLY A 18 -5.27 -2.57 -2.58
N GLY A 19 -6.47 -2.81 -2.06
CA GLY A 19 -7.66 -3.12 -2.86
C GLY A 19 -8.07 -1.99 -3.79
N PHE A 20 -7.98 -0.74 -3.33
CA PHE A 20 -8.24 0.45 -4.14
C PHE A 20 -7.28 0.52 -5.34
N PHE A 21 -5.98 0.27 -5.14
CA PHE A 21 -4.99 0.24 -6.23
C PHE A 21 -5.25 -0.89 -7.22
N LEU A 22 -5.55 -2.10 -6.74
CA LEU A 22 -5.89 -3.23 -7.62
C LEU A 22 -7.15 -2.96 -8.45
N THR A 23 -8.15 -2.31 -7.87
CA THR A 23 -9.39 -1.94 -8.57
C THR A 23 -9.16 -0.85 -9.61
N HIS A 24 -8.26 0.09 -9.33
CA HIS A 24 -7.92 1.21 -10.23
C HIS A 24 -6.72 0.92 -11.14
N THR A 25 -6.30 -0.34 -11.27
CA THR A 25 -5.22 -0.72 -12.18
C THR A 25 -5.55 -0.43 -13.65
N ASN A 26 -6.84 -0.41 -14.02
CA ASN A 26 -7.30 -0.15 -15.39
C ASN A 26 -8.31 1.01 -15.46
N LYS A 27 -8.37 1.86 -14.43
CA LYS A 27 -9.27 3.02 -14.37
C LYS A 27 -8.49 4.22 -13.89
N ALA A 28 -8.79 5.38 -14.47
CA ALA A 28 -8.25 6.65 -13.99
C ALA A 28 -8.59 6.84 -12.50
N PHE A 29 -7.63 7.31 -11.73
CA PHE A 29 -7.86 7.74 -10.35
C PHE A 29 -7.01 8.99 -10.06
N LEU A 30 -7.61 9.99 -9.41
CA LEU A 30 -6.96 11.28 -9.17
C LEU A 30 -6.37 11.88 -10.46
N VAL A 31 -5.05 12.01 -10.53
CA VAL A 31 -4.27 12.53 -11.67
C VAL A 31 -3.64 11.42 -12.51
N PHE A 32 -3.83 10.16 -12.13
CA PHE A 32 -3.19 9.00 -12.72
C PHE A 32 -4.11 8.33 -13.72
N HIS A 33 -3.57 8.07 -14.92
CA HIS A 33 -4.25 7.43 -16.03
C HIS A 33 -3.59 6.09 -16.39
N PRO A 34 -3.65 5.07 -15.51
CA PRO A 34 -3.02 3.77 -15.77
C PRO A 34 -3.56 3.07 -17.03
N GLU A 35 -4.76 3.41 -17.49
CA GLU A 35 -5.34 2.95 -18.75
C GLU A 35 -4.54 3.38 -19.99
N SER A 36 -3.84 4.52 -19.91
CA SER A 36 -3.05 5.08 -21.01
C SER A 36 -1.57 4.68 -20.95
N ASN A 37 -1.10 4.20 -19.78
CA ASN A 37 0.31 3.89 -19.57
C ASN A 37 0.48 2.53 -18.86
N ARG A 38 0.93 1.53 -19.64
CA ARG A 38 1.19 0.17 -19.14
C ARG A 38 2.18 0.12 -17.96
N ASN A 39 3.14 1.03 -17.90
CA ASN A 39 4.11 1.08 -16.80
C ASN A 39 3.43 1.55 -15.50
N LEU A 40 2.59 2.58 -15.60
CA LEU A 40 1.80 3.08 -14.46
C LEU A 40 0.81 2.02 -13.97
N ALA A 41 0.11 1.32 -14.87
CA ALA A 41 -0.74 0.18 -14.50
C ALA A 41 0.04 -0.93 -13.78
N GLY A 42 1.27 -1.23 -14.24
CA GLY A 42 2.16 -2.17 -13.59
C GLY A 42 2.53 -1.76 -12.16
N ILE A 43 2.90 -0.50 -11.96
CA ILE A 43 3.25 0.06 -10.64
C ILE A 43 2.05 0.07 -9.70
N VAL A 44 0.88 0.49 -10.17
CA VAL A 44 -0.36 0.50 -9.38
C VAL A 44 -0.76 -0.93 -8.99
N LYS A 45 -0.63 -1.89 -9.91
CA LYS A 45 -0.88 -3.31 -9.62
C LYS A 45 0.12 -3.87 -8.62
N PHE A 46 1.40 -3.54 -8.77
CA PHE A 46 2.46 -3.95 -7.86
C PHE A 46 2.23 -3.39 -6.46
N GLY A 47 2.01 -2.08 -6.34
CA GLY A 47 1.71 -1.42 -5.06
C GLY A 47 0.42 -1.92 -4.42
N GLY A 48 -0.58 -2.27 -5.23
CA GLY A 48 -1.80 -2.92 -4.74
C GLY A 48 -1.50 -4.27 -4.09
N TRP A 49 -0.78 -5.15 -4.79
CA TRP A 49 -0.42 -6.48 -4.26
C TRP A 49 0.54 -6.42 -3.07
N SER A 50 1.52 -5.51 -3.08
CA SER A 50 2.48 -5.36 -1.98
C SER A 50 1.76 -4.97 -0.68
N LEU A 51 0.83 -4.01 -0.75
CA LEU A 51 0.01 -3.60 0.39
C LEU A 51 -0.90 -4.73 0.91
N ILE A 52 -1.52 -5.52 0.02
CA ILE A 52 -2.31 -6.69 0.45
C ILE A 52 -1.43 -7.69 1.22
N ILE A 53 -0.23 -7.99 0.73
CA ILE A 53 0.71 -8.91 1.40
C ILE A 53 1.12 -8.35 2.77
N ILE A 54 1.44 -7.06 2.84
CA ILE A 54 1.82 -6.40 4.10
C ILE A 54 0.66 -6.40 5.10
N GLY A 55 -0.58 -6.19 4.64
CA GLY A 55 -1.77 -6.30 5.47
C GLY A 55 -1.95 -7.70 6.08
N VAL A 56 -1.68 -8.75 5.31
CA VAL A 56 -1.69 -10.14 5.81
C VAL A 56 -0.59 -10.36 6.85
N VAL A 57 0.64 -9.92 6.58
CA VAL A 57 1.77 -10.05 7.53
C VAL A 57 1.48 -9.28 8.82
N ALA A 58 0.89 -8.08 8.72
CA ALA A 58 0.50 -7.28 9.88
C ALA A 58 -0.60 -7.95 10.71
N CYS A 59 -1.53 -8.66 10.07
CA CYS A 59 -2.53 -9.46 10.76
C CYS A 59 -1.86 -10.59 11.57
N VAL A 60 -0.94 -11.34 10.95
CA VAL A 60 -0.17 -12.39 11.64
C VAL A 60 0.64 -11.82 12.80
N ALA A 61 1.33 -10.70 12.58
CA ALA A 61 2.11 -10.04 13.63
C ALA A 61 1.25 -9.57 14.81
N THR A 62 0.05 -9.10 14.54
CA THR A 62 -0.92 -8.69 15.55
C THR A 62 -1.44 -9.89 16.34
N VAL A 63 -1.80 -11.00 15.68
CA VAL A 63 -2.30 -12.21 16.37
C VAL A 63 -1.22 -12.82 17.27
N MET A 64 0.04 -12.81 16.83
CA MET A 64 1.17 -13.30 17.65
C MET A 64 1.50 -12.40 18.86
N GLN A 65 0.94 -11.18 18.94
CA GLN A 65 1.19 -10.20 20.00
C GLN A 65 2.70 -9.97 20.26
N ASN A 66 3.53 -10.09 19.22
CA ASN A 66 4.98 -9.93 19.32
C ASN A 66 5.38 -8.52 18.87
N ASN A 67 5.74 -7.67 19.83
CA ASN A 67 6.09 -6.27 19.58
C ASN A 67 7.25 -6.11 18.58
N VAL A 68 8.27 -6.96 18.64
CA VAL A 68 9.41 -6.88 17.71
C VAL A 68 8.93 -7.15 16.28
N PHE A 69 8.07 -8.15 16.10
CA PHE A 69 7.57 -8.52 14.79
C PHE A 69 6.58 -7.47 14.23
N ILE A 70 5.77 -6.86 15.11
CA ILE A 70 4.93 -5.71 14.75
C ILE A 70 5.79 -4.54 14.27
N SER A 71 6.83 -4.16 15.03
CA SER A 71 7.73 -3.07 14.64
C SER A 71 8.43 -3.32 13.31
N MET A 72 8.91 -4.55 13.06
CA MET A 72 9.52 -4.91 11.78
C MET A 72 8.52 -4.82 10.63
N THR A 73 7.30 -5.30 10.85
CA THR A 73 6.23 -5.23 9.83
C THR A 73 5.88 -3.78 9.49
N LEU A 74 5.74 -2.92 10.49
CA LEU A 74 5.48 -1.49 10.29
C LEU A 74 6.61 -0.79 9.53
N LEU A 75 7.87 -1.14 9.86
CA LEU A 75 9.02 -0.58 9.16
C LEU A 75 9.01 -0.97 7.67
N VAL A 76 8.76 -2.24 7.36
CA VAL A 76 8.61 -2.71 5.97
C VAL A 76 7.44 -2.01 5.28
N ALA A 77 6.30 -1.85 5.96
CA ALA A 77 5.13 -1.16 5.43
C ALA A 77 5.41 0.29 5.02
N VAL A 78 6.11 1.04 5.88
CA VAL A 78 6.47 2.43 5.59
C VAL A 78 7.40 2.50 4.38
N LEU A 79 8.41 1.63 4.30
CA LEU A 79 9.32 1.58 3.16
C LEU A 79 8.59 1.27 1.85
N ASP A 80 7.66 0.32 1.86
CA ASP A 80 6.87 -0.06 0.69
C ASP A 80 5.96 1.09 0.23
N ILE A 81 5.23 1.72 1.15
CA ILE A 81 4.36 2.86 0.85
C ILE A 81 5.17 4.01 0.25
N VAL A 82 6.34 4.33 0.83
CA VAL A 82 7.23 5.39 0.31
C VAL A 82 7.76 5.04 -1.07
N ALA A 83 8.20 3.80 -1.29
CA ALA A 83 8.68 3.36 -2.59
C ALA A 83 7.60 3.49 -3.67
N VAL A 84 6.38 3.04 -3.38
CA VAL A 84 5.22 3.16 -4.29
C VAL A 84 4.89 4.63 -4.56
N GLN A 85 4.91 5.50 -3.54
CA GLN A 85 4.69 6.94 -3.72
C GLN A 85 5.75 7.59 -4.61
N LEU A 86 7.03 7.28 -4.41
CA LEU A 86 8.12 7.80 -5.25
C LEU A 86 7.97 7.36 -6.71
N MET A 87 7.57 6.10 -6.93
CA MET A 87 7.27 5.60 -8.28
C MET A 87 6.10 6.37 -8.91
N LEU A 88 5.03 6.61 -8.14
CA LEU A 88 3.86 7.36 -8.62
C LEU A 88 4.18 8.84 -8.91
N VAL A 89 5.01 9.50 -8.10
CA VAL A 89 5.43 10.90 -8.32
C VAL A 89 6.09 11.10 -9.68
N HIS A 90 6.77 10.08 -10.22
CA HIS A 90 7.36 10.15 -11.56
C HIS A 90 6.31 10.39 -12.67
N PHE A 91 5.06 9.98 -12.45
CA PHE A 91 3.95 10.11 -13.40
C PHE A 91 3.05 11.31 -13.14
N PHE A 92 3.33 12.11 -12.10
CA PHE A 92 2.61 13.36 -11.92
C PHE A 92 2.82 14.25 -13.16
N PRO A 93 1.76 14.93 -13.63
CA PRO A 93 1.90 15.90 -14.70
C PRO A 93 2.90 16.96 -14.24
N LYS A 94 4.10 16.94 -14.84
CA LYS A 94 5.04 18.05 -14.77
C LYS A 94 4.38 19.18 -15.55
N ASN A 95 3.56 19.98 -14.90
CA ASN A 95 3.16 21.26 -15.46
C ASN A 95 4.46 22.00 -15.83
N GLN A 96 4.51 22.45 -17.07
CA GLN A 96 5.55 23.33 -17.59
C GLN A 96 5.75 24.55 -16.70
#